data_AF-A0A6G3WZW3-F1
#
_entry.id   AF-A0A6G3WZW3-F1
#
_cell.length_a   1.000
_cell.length_b   1.000
_cell.length_c   1.000
_cell.angle_alpha   90.00
_cell.angle_beta   90.00
_cell.angle_gamma   90.00
#
_symmetry.space_group_name_H-M   'P 1'
#
loop_
_entity.id
_entity.type
_entity.pdbx_description
1 polymer ?
#
loop_
_entity_poly.entity_id
_entity_poly.type
_entity_poly.pdbx_seq_one_letter_code
_entity_poly.pdbx_strand_id
1 'polypeptide(L)'
;KNVMRVLPEHGWRLEGVTMDTALAAYLVKPGRRSFALDALAVEYLGRELAPAAASDGQLAFGADDRAEQDALMAQARAVLDLGDAFTTRLEEVGAAEL
;
A
#
# COMPACT_ATOMS: atom_id res chain seq x y z
N LYS A 1 9.68 0.93 -2.00
CA LYS A 1 11.15 1.08 -2.16
C LYS A 1 11.56 2.32 -2.97
N ASN A 2 10.85 2.70 -4.04
CA ASN A 2 11.20 3.89 -4.84
C ASN A 2 10.86 5.23 -4.17
N VAL A 3 9.83 5.26 -3.31
CA VAL A 3 9.30 6.50 -2.71
C VAL A 3 10.33 7.23 -1.84
N MET A 4 11.07 6.48 -0.99
CA MET A 4 12.17 7.02 -0.17
C MET A 4 13.33 7.61 -1.00
N ARG A 5 13.39 7.30 -2.30
CA ARG A 5 14.38 7.86 -3.23
C ARG A 5 13.80 9.03 -4.02
N VAL A 6 12.58 8.88 -4.54
CA VAL A 6 11.93 9.87 -5.42
C VAL A 6 11.58 11.17 -4.70
N LEU A 7 11.08 11.11 -3.47
CA LEU A 7 10.74 12.33 -2.70
C LEU A 7 11.96 13.25 -2.51
N PRO A 8 13.13 12.75 -2.01
CA PRO A 8 14.35 13.56 -1.93
C PRO A 8 14.85 14.08 -3.28
N GLU A 9 14.69 13.34 -4.38
CA GLU A 9 15.06 13.80 -5.73
C GLU A 9 14.25 15.06 -6.13
N HIS A 10 13.04 15.22 -5.61
CA HIS A 10 12.22 16.42 -5.76
C HIS A 10 12.41 17.46 -4.62
N GLY A 11 13.41 17.28 -3.75
CA GLY A 11 13.68 18.17 -2.62
C GLY A 11 12.70 18.02 -1.46
N TRP A 12 11.88 16.98 -1.45
CA TRP A 12 10.92 16.70 -0.39
C TRP A 12 11.52 15.77 0.66
N ARG A 13 11.33 16.13 1.94
CA ARG A 13 11.66 15.25 3.07
C ARG A 13 10.41 14.48 3.49
N LEU A 14 10.54 13.17 3.61
CA LEU A 14 9.50 12.31 4.17
C LEU A 14 9.84 12.00 5.63
N GLU A 15 8.99 12.44 6.54
CA GLU A 15 9.09 12.18 7.97
C GLU A 15 7.74 11.65 8.49
N GLY A 16 7.73 11.03 9.67
CA GLY A 16 6.50 10.57 10.32
C GLY A 16 5.90 9.27 9.76
N VAL A 17 6.66 8.47 9.00
CA VAL A 17 6.22 7.13 8.59
C VAL A 17 6.28 6.20 9.82
N THR A 18 5.11 5.86 10.35
CA THR A 18 4.98 5.00 11.54
C THR A 18 4.59 3.56 11.20
N MET A 19 4.15 3.30 9.96
CA MET A 19 3.64 2.00 9.53
C MET A 19 4.07 1.71 8.09
N ASP A 20 4.69 0.56 7.87
CA ASP A 20 4.91 -0.04 6.55
C ASP A 20 4.16 -1.37 6.52
N THR A 21 3.10 -1.45 5.71
CA THR A 21 2.20 -2.62 5.68
C THR A 21 2.89 -3.89 5.18
N ALA A 22 3.91 -3.78 4.32
CA ALA A 22 4.67 -4.92 3.86
C ALA A 22 5.61 -5.44 4.98
N LEU A 23 6.25 -4.54 5.72
CA LEU A 23 7.08 -4.92 6.87
C LEU A 23 6.23 -5.47 8.02
N ALA A 24 5.10 -4.84 8.33
CA ALA A 24 4.16 -5.34 9.33
C ALA A 24 3.66 -6.74 8.97
N ALA A 25 3.30 -6.95 7.70
CA ALA A 25 2.97 -8.28 7.20
C ALA A 25 4.16 -9.25 7.34
N TYR A 26 5.39 -8.83 7.06
CA TYR A 26 6.55 -9.70 7.26
C TYR A 26 6.72 -10.15 8.71
N LEU A 27 6.57 -9.23 9.68
CA LEU A 27 6.65 -9.54 11.10
C LEU A 27 5.54 -10.49 11.57
N VAL A 28 4.31 -10.28 11.09
CA VAL A 28 3.17 -11.16 11.43
C VAL A 28 3.34 -12.56 10.84
N LYS A 29 3.85 -12.67 9.60
CA LYS A 29 4.03 -13.97 8.94
C LYS A 29 5.18 -13.93 7.93
N PRO A 30 6.40 -14.27 8.34
CA PRO A 30 7.59 -14.12 7.48
C PRO A 30 7.63 -15.14 6.34
N GLY A 31 6.96 -16.29 6.48
CA GLY A 31 6.91 -17.35 5.46
C GLY A 31 5.93 -17.10 4.30
N ARG A 32 5.41 -15.87 4.16
CA ARG A 32 4.51 -15.51 3.06
C ARG A 32 5.24 -15.46 1.71
N ARG A 33 4.50 -15.80 0.65
CA ARG A 33 5.00 -15.79 -0.74
C ARG A 33 4.99 -14.40 -1.37
N SER A 34 4.11 -13.51 -0.92
CA SER A 34 3.98 -12.13 -1.42
C SER A 34 3.60 -11.20 -0.27
N PHE A 35 4.09 -9.96 -0.36
CA PHE A 35 3.73 -8.83 0.50
C PHE A 35 3.17 -7.66 -0.34
N ALA A 36 2.69 -7.95 -1.54
CA ALA A 36 2.09 -6.97 -2.43
C ALA A 36 0.74 -6.47 -1.87
N LEU A 37 0.42 -5.20 -2.12
CA LEU A 37 -0.74 -4.53 -1.53
C LEU A 37 -2.06 -5.21 -1.90
N ASP A 38 -2.21 -5.66 -3.14
CA ASP A 38 -3.36 -6.41 -3.64
C ASP A 38 -3.58 -7.72 -2.87
N ALA A 39 -2.51 -8.50 -2.67
CA ALA A 39 -2.57 -9.74 -1.90
C ALA A 39 -2.94 -9.49 -0.43
N LEU A 40 -2.35 -8.47 0.18
CA LEU A 40 -2.64 -8.10 1.57
C LEU A 40 -4.08 -7.57 1.72
N ALA A 41 -4.57 -6.77 0.78
CA ALA A 41 -5.94 -6.25 0.80
C ALA A 41 -6.97 -7.38 0.69
N VAL A 42 -6.74 -8.39 -0.15
CA VAL A 42 -7.62 -9.56 -0.22
C VAL A 42 -7.56 -10.37 1.07
N GLU A 43 -6.37 -10.72 1.55
CA GLU A 43 -6.20 -11.59 2.73
C GLU A 43 -6.75 -10.95 4.01
N TYR A 44 -6.56 -9.65 4.17
CA TYR A 44 -6.79 -8.98 5.45
C TYR A 44 -7.96 -8.01 5.48
N LEU A 45 -8.38 -7.50 4.33
CA LEU A 45 -9.53 -6.59 4.23
C LEU A 45 -10.70 -7.21 3.47
N GLY A 46 -10.51 -8.37 2.81
CA GLY A 46 -11.53 -8.99 1.96
C GLY A 46 -11.87 -8.15 0.72
N ARG A 47 -10.91 -7.36 0.23
CA ARG A 47 -11.13 -6.39 -0.85
C ARG A 47 -10.16 -6.64 -2.01
N GLU A 48 -10.71 -6.72 -3.22
CA GLU A 48 -9.90 -6.67 -4.44
C GLU A 48 -9.60 -5.21 -4.79
N LEU A 49 -8.36 -4.93 -5.18
CA LEU A 49 -7.94 -3.61 -5.64
C LEU A 49 -7.86 -3.61 -7.15
N ALA A 50 -8.53 -2.65 -7.78
CA ALA A 50 -8.34 -2.41 -9.20
C ALA A 50 -6.89 -1.96 -9.45
N PRO A 51 -6.23 -2.46 -10.51
CA PRO A 51 -4.95 -1.92 -10.91
C PRO A 51 -5.13 -0.44 -11.26
N ALA A 52 -4.16 0.41 -10.89
CA ALA A 52 -4.07 1.73 -11.50
C ALA A 52 -3.95 1.50 -13.00
N ALA A 53 -4.88 2.06 -13.78
CA ALA A 53 -4.97 1.79 -15.21
C ALA A 53 -3.59 2.05 -15.85
N ALA A 54 -2.99 1.03 -16.44
CA ALA A 54 -1.85 1.27 -17.33
C ALA A 54 -2.42 1.98 -18.55
N SER A 55 -1.91 3.18 -18.88
CA SER A 55 -2.40 3.93 -20.02
C SER A 55 -2.22 3.07 -21.28
N ASP A 56 -3.28 2.47 -21.80
CA ASP A 56 -3.22 1.48 -22.88
C ASP A 56 -3.04 2.16 -24.27
N GLY A 57 -2.33 3.28 -24.30
CA GLY A 57 -2.00 4.04 -25.51
C GLY A 57 -3.19 4.71 -26.20
N GLN A 58 -4.40 4.61 -25.65
CA GLN A 58 -5.58 5.22 -26.23
C GLN A 58 -5.77 6.65 -25.70
N LEU A 59 -5.79 7.64 -26.59
CA LEU A 59 -5.92 9.06 -26.29
C LEU A 59 -7.35 9.43 -25.83
N ALA A 60 -7.83 8.84 -24.73
CA ALA A 60 -9.07 9.26 -24.09
C ALA A 60 -8.78 10.47 -23.20
N PHE A 61 -8.85 11.67 -23.79
CA PHE A 61 -8.64 12.95 -23.11
C PHE A 61 -9.39 13.04 -21.76
N GLY A 62 -8.69 12.81 -20.64
CA GLY A 62 -9.13 13.05 -19.26
C GLY A 62 -9.98 11.98 -18.58
N ALA A 63 -10.51 10.98 -19.29
CA ALA A 63 -11.28 9.88 -18.67
C ALA A 63 -10.35 8.87 -17.97
N ASP A 64 -9.20 8.59 -18.57
CA ASP A 64 -8.20 7.68 -18.03
C ASP A 64 -7.55 8.25 -16.75
N ASP A 65 -7.33 9.56 -16.71
CA ASP A 65 -6.78 10.26 -15.54
C ASP A 65 -7.67 10.09 -14.30
N ARG A 66 -9.00 10.13 -14.46
CA ARG A 66 -9.93 9.97 -13.33
C ARG A 66 -9.96 8.53 -12.83
N ALA A 67 -9.97 7.56 -13.74
CA ALA A 67 -9.91 6.15 -13.38
C ALA A 67 -8.59 5.81 -12.67
N GLU A 68 -7.47 6.36 -13.13
CA GLU A 68 -6.17 6.23 -12.48
C GLU A 68 -6.17 6.85 -11.08
N GLN A 69 -6.70 8.08 -10.94
CA GLN A 69 -6.84 8.75 -9.65
C GLN A 69 -7.69 7.93 -8.68
N ASP A 70 -8.86 7.44 -9.11
CA ASP A 70 -9.75 6.64 -8.26
C ASP A 70 -9.06 5.34 -7.81
N ALA A 71 -8.31 4.68 -8.70
CA ALA A 71 -7.53 3.49 -8.35
C ALA A 71 -6.40 3.79 -7.35
N LEU A 72 -5.66 4.89 -7.53
CA LEU A 72 -4.61 5.31 -6.60
C LEU A 72 -5.20 5.69 -5.24
N MET A 73 -6.36 6.35 -5.20
CA MET A 73 -7.07 6.67 -3.96
C MET A 73 -7.57 5.41 -3.25
N ALA A 74 -8.06 4.41 -3.99
CA ALA A 74 -8.44 3.12 -3.42
C ALA A 74 -7.24 2.38 -2.81
N GLN A 75 -6.09 2.39 -3.49
CA GLN A 75 -4.85 1.83 -2.95
C GLN A 75 -4.39 2.56 -1.68
N ALA A 76 -4.40 3.90 -1.67
CA ALA A 76 -4.06 4.70 -0.50
C ALA A 76 -4.99 4.39 0.69
N ARG A 77 -6.29 4.25 0.44
CA ARG A 77 -7.26 3.85 1.49
C ARG A 77 -6.99 2.44 2.02
N ALA A 78 -6.65 1.50 1.14
CA ALA A 78 -6.31 0.15 1.56
C ALA A 78 -5.05 0.10 2.43
N VAL A 79 -4.04 0.94 2.14
CA VAL A 79 -2.84 1.07 3.00
C VAL A 79 -3.21 1.55 4.40
N LEU A 80 -4.09 2.55 4.52
CA LEU A 80 -4.57 3.04 5.82
C LEU A 80 -5.31 1.94 6.59
N ASP A 81 -6.28 1.30 5.96
CA ASP A 81 -7.09 0.25 6.61
C ASP A 81 -6.25 -0.98 6.99
N LEU A 82 -5.24 -1.33 6.18
CA LEU A 82 -4.27 -2.37 6.53
C LEU A 82 -3.41 -1.96 7.73
N GLY A 83 -3.00 -0.69 7.82
CA GLY A 83 -2.25 -0.18 8.96
C GLY A 83 -3.01 -0.37 10.27
N ASP A 84 -4.30 -0.03 10.28
CA ASP A 84 -5.18 -0.26 11.43
C ASP A 84 -5.28 -1.77 11.76
N ALA A 85 -5.51 -2.61 10.75
CA ALA A 85 -5.60 -4.06 10.94
C ALA A 85 -4.28 -4.69 11.44
N PHE A 86 -3.14 -4.18 11.00
CA PHE A 86 -1.83 -4.68 11.43
C PHE A 86 -1.42 -4.20 12.81
N THR A 87 -1.92 -3.05 13.27
CA THR A 87 -1.65 -2.56 14.62
C THR A 87 -2.06 -3.62 15.66
N THR A 88 -3.29 -4.12 15.58
CA THR A 88 -3.76 -5.20 16.47
C THR A 88 -2.99 -6.51 16.28
N ARG A 89 -2.70 -6.91 15.04
CA ARG A 89 -1.99 -8.19 14.80
C ARG A 89 -0.54 -8.17 15.27
N LEU A 90 0.14 -7.03 15.19
CA LEU A 90 1.52 -6.88 15.66
C LEU A 90 1.57 -7.02 17.19
N GLU A 91 0.56 -6.52 17.90
CA GLU A 91 0.41 -6.74 19.34
C GLU A 91 0.21 -8.23 19.65
N GLU A 92 -0.67 -8.92 18.92
CA GLU A 92 -0.95 -10.35 19.10
C GLU A 92 0.29 -11.25 18.95
N VAL A 93 1.19 -10.91 18.03
CA VAL A 93 2.44 -11.67 17.81
C VAL A 93 3.62 -11.15 18.63
N GLY A 94 3.41 -10.14 19.49
CA GLY A 94 4.46 -9.56 20.33
C GLY A 94 5.52 -8.76 19.58
N ALA A 95 5.20 -8.25 18.39
CA ALA A 95 6.12 -7.52 17.51
C ALA A 95 5.91 -6.00 17.52
N ALA A 96 5.03 -5.48 18.38
CA ALA A 96 4.69 -4.05 18.43
C ALA A 96 5.81 -3.14 18.99
N GLU A 97 6.75 -3.69 19.76
CA GLU A 97 7.83 -2.93 20.43
C GLU A 97 9.26 -3.28 19.94
N LEU A 98 9.38 -3.96 18.80
CA LEU A 98 10.68 -4.32 18.20
C LEU A 98 11.34 -3.12 17.48
#